data_AF-A0A645IX38-F1
#
_entry.id   AF-A0A645IX38-F1
#
_cell.length_a   1.000
_cell.length_b   1.000
_cell.length_c   1.000
_cell.angle_alpha   90.00
_cell.angle_beta   90.00
_cell.angle_gamma   90.00
#
_symmetry.space_group_name_H-M   'P 1'
#
loop_
_entity.id
_entity.type
_entity.pdbx_description
1 polymer ?
#
loop_
_entity_poly.entity_id
_entity_poly.type
_entity_poly.pdbx_seq_one_letter_code
_entity_poly.pdbx_strand_id
1 'polypeptide(L)' 'MGVKDKDMVSVETFGERQGILGNVLVRVSDEFSLEMHVDVDEANACALSNGDYVILRK' A
#
# COMPACT_ATOMS: atom_id res chain seq x y z
N MET A 1 -6.45 9.36 10.85
CA MET A 1 -6.30 8.87 9.46
C MET A 1 -7.22 9.70 8.58
N GLY A 2 -6.67 10.51 7.67
CA GLY A 2 -7.37 11.54 6.90
C GLY A 2 -7.32 11.30 5.38
N VAL A 3 -7.47 10.04 4.99
CA VAL A 3 -7.58 9.63 3.58
C VAL A 3 -9.06 9.60 3.19
N LYS A 4 -9.36 10.05 1.98
CA LYS A 4 -10.72 10.02 1.41
C LYS A 4 -10.85 8.91 0.39
N ASP A 5 -12.07 8.54 0.04
CA ASP A 5 -12.27 7.70 -1.13
C ASP A 5 -11.68 8.39 -2.37
N LYS A 6 -11.06 7.59 -3.24
CA LYS A 6 -10.40 8.03 -4.47
C LYS A 6 -9.19 8.95 -4.27
N ASP A 7 -8.66 9.02 -3.05
CA ASP A 7 -7.40 9.73 -2.80
C ASP A 7 -6.23 8.95 -3.41
N MET A 8 -5.26 9.66 -3.97
CA MET A 8 -4.03 9.04 -4.48
C MET A 8 -2.94 9.22 -3.44
N VAL A 9 -2.43 8.10 -2.94
CA VAL A 9 -1.38 8.07 -1.92
C VAL A 9 -0.13 7.41 -2.47
N SER A 10 0.99 7.65 -1.80
CA SER A 10 2.21 6.89 -2.05
C SER A 10 2.41 5.91 -0.90
N VAL A 11 2.81 4.68 -1.19
CA VAL A 11 3.10 3.68 -0.17
C VAL A 11 4.58 3.37 -0.21
N GLU A 12 5.24 3.59 0.91
CA GLU A 12 6.64 3.26 1.11
C GLU A 12 6.73 1.87 1.78
N THR A 13 7.39 0.95 1.09
CA THR A 13 7.69 -0.37 1.62
C THR A 13 8.99 -0.33 2.43
N PHE A 14 9.25 -1.39 3.18
CA PHE A 14 10.47 -1.54 3.95
C PHE A 14 11.07 -2.93 3.72
N GLY A 15 12.37 -3.07 3.96
CA GLY A 15 13.12 -4.30 3.72
C GLY A 15 14.33 -4.08 2.82
N GLU A 16 14.96 -5.17 2.37
CA GLU A 16 16.17 -5.12 1.54
C GLU A 16 15.91 -4.52 0.15
N ARG A 17 14.68 -4.62 -0.35
CA ARG A 17 14.22 -4.00 -1.61
C ARG A 17 13.16 -2.94 -1.35
N GLN A 18 13.50 -1.96 -0.51
CA GLN A 18 12.63 -0.81 -0.27
C GLN A 18 12.28 -0.11 -1.60
N GLY A 19 10.99 0.18 -1.77
CA GLY A 19 10.43 0.91 -2.90
C GLY A 19 9.30 1.84 -2.46
N ILE A 20 8.95 2.78 -3.33
CA ILE A 20 7.80 3.67 -3.13
C ILE A 20 6.82 3.40 -4.27
N LEU A 21 5.65 2.85 -3.95
CA LEU A 21 4.53 2.71 -4.86
C LEU A 21 3.77 4.04 -4.90
N GLY A 22 4.01 4.83 -5.93
CA GLY A 22 3.24 6.05 -6.18
C GLY A 22 1.89 5.78 -6.84
N ASN A 23 0.97 6.74 -6.76
CA ASN A 23 -0.35 6.69 -7.39
C ASN A 23 -1.24 5.52 -6.96
N VAL A 24 -1.13 5.10 -5.70
CA VAL A 24 -1.99 4.05 -5.13
C VAL A 24 -3.37 4.65 -4.83
N LEU A 25 -4.40 4.08 -5.42
CA LEU A 25 -5.79 4.53 -5.25
C LEU A 25 -6.36 4.02 -3.93
N VAL A 26 -6.70 4.93 -3.02
CA VAL A 26 -7.40 4.60 -1.79
C VAL A 26 -8.89 4.45 -2.06
N ARG A 27 -9.48 3.35 -1.60
CA ARG A 27 -10.93 3.11 -1.63
C ARG A 27 -11.41 2.93 -0.21
N VAL A 28 -12.27 3.83 0.25
CA VAL A 28 -12.86 3.78 1.60
C VAL A 28 -14.33 3.42 1.45
N SER A 29 -14.77 2.37 2.14
CA SER A 29 -16.18 2.01 2.32
C SER A 29 -16.34 1.39 3.70
N ASP A 30 -17.54 1.49 4.27
CA ASP A 30 -17.86 0.96 5.61
C ASP A 30 -17.78 -0.59 5.66
N GLU A 31 -17.93 -1.24 4.50
CA GLU A 31 -17.87 -2.70 4.35
C GLU A 31 -16.45 -3.23 4.08
N PHE A 32 -15.44 -2.36 3.90
CA PHE A 32 -14.07 -2.80 3.59
C PHE A 32 -13.22 -2.92 4.86
N SER A 33 -12.38 -3.96 4.88
CA SER A 33 -11.28 -4.06 5.84
C SER A 33 -10.08 -3.27 5.34
N LEU A 34 -9.28 -2.73 6.26
CA LEU A 34 -8.08 -1.96 5.93
C LEU A 34 -6.96 -2.92 5.49
N GLU A 35 -6.99 -3.31 4.21
CA GLU A 35 -6.00 -4.20 3.60
C GLU A 35 -5.48 -3.60 2.28
N MET A 36 -4.17 -3.70 2.06
CA MET A 36 -3.54 -3.32 0.79
C MET A 36 -3.33 -4.57 -0.04
N HIS A 37 -3.95 -4.61 -1.21
CA HIS A 37 -3.75 -5.68 -2.17
C HIS A 37 -2.64 -5.25 -3.13
N VAL A 38 -1.58 -6.05 -3.18
CA VAL A 38 -0.40 -5.84 -4.04
C VAL A 38 -0.25 -7.08 -4.89
N ASP A 39 0.03 -6.92 -6.18
CA ASP A 39 0.25 -8.07 -7.05
C ASP A 39 1.56 -8.78 -6.67
N VAL A 40 1.65 -10.08 -6.94
CA VAL A 40 2.82 -10.90 -6.55
C VAL A 40 4.12 -10.36 -7.15
N ASP A 41 4.07 -9.81 -8.37
CA ASP A 41 5.22 -9.18 -9.01
C ASP A 41 5.69 -7.92 -8.27
N GLU A 42 4.76 -7.08 -7.80
CA GLU A 42 5.05 -5.86 -7.05
C GLU A 42 5.55 -6.20 -5.63
N ALA A 43 4.96 -7.22 -4.99
CA ALA A 43 5.40 -7.73 -3.71
C ALA A 43 6.84 -8.29 -3.81
N ASN A 44 7.14 -9.08 -4.84
CA ASN A 44 8.50 -9.59 -5.09
C ASN A 44 9.49 -8.47 -5.43
N ALA A 45 9.06 -7.44 -6.16
CA ALA A 45 9.89 -6.27 -6.47
C ALA A 45 10.27 -5.52 -5.18
N CYS A 46 9.33 -5.39 -4.26
CA CYS A 46 9.51 -4.72 -2.97
C CYS A 46 9.98 -5.65 -1.83
N ALA A 47 10.24 -6.92 -2.12
CA ALA A 47 10.53 -7.97 -1.13
C ALA A 47 9.53 -8.02 0.05
N LEU A 48 8.24 -7.80 -0.24
CA LEU A 48 7.14 -7.87 0.72
C LEU A 48 6.66 -9.31 0.89
N SER A 49 6.33 -9.69 2.14
CA SER A 49 5.65 -10.94 2.45
C SER A 49 4.24 -10.69 3.00
N ASN A 50 3.41 -11.74 3.02
CA ASN A 50 2.05 -11.60 3.51
C ASN A 50 2.05 -11.31 5.02
N GLY A 51 1.39 -10.23 5.44
CA GLY A 51 1.41 -9.75 6.83
C GLY A 51 2.49 -8.72 7.14
N ASP A 52 3.30 -8.32 6.14
CA ASP A 52 4.14 -7.13 6.29
C ASP A 52 3.29 -5.86 6.37
N TYR A 53 3.80 -4.90 7.13
CA TYR A 53 3.23 -3.56 7.17
C TYR A 53 3.85 -2.71 6.06
N VAL A 54 3.27 -1.54 5.82
CA VAL A 54 3.83 -0.54 4.91
C VAL A 54 3.52 0.84 5.46
N ILE A 55 4.27 1.84 5.01
CA ILE A 55 4.08 3.23 5.45
C ILE A 55 3.31 3.98 4.38
N LEU A 56 2.14 4.49 4.73
CA LEU A 56 1.38 5.37 3.86
C LEU A 56 1.98 6.79 3.93
N ARG A 57 2.46 7.30 2.79
CA ARG A 57 2.90 8.67 2.59
C ARG A 57 1.82 9.45 1.81
N LYS A 58 1.47 10.61 2.33
CA LYS A 58 0.57 11.58 1.71
C LYS A 58 1.31 12.90 1.51
#